data_AF-A0A2N2CJ82-F1
#
_entry.id   AF-A0A2N2CJ82-F1
#
_cell.length_a   1.000
_cell.length_b   1.000
_cell.length_c   1.000
_cell.angle_alpha   90.00
_cell.angle_beta   90.00
_cell.angle_gamma   90.00
#
_symmetry.space_group_name_H-M   'P 1'
#
loop_
_entity.id
_entity.type
_entity.pdbx_description
1 polymer ?
#
loop_
_entity_poly.entity_id
_entity_poly.type
_entity_poly.pdbx_seq_one_letter_code
_entity_poly.pdbx_strand_id
1 'polypeptide(L)'
;KQLGDEHYKTGYPIVYTSADSVFQIAAHEDDKIFGLKRLEQICEIARKMLVSPYNIGRVIARPFIGTPGNFKRTSNRHDYAIDPAAETLLDKIVKSGGEVYGIGKIKDIFNGHGITKSVHTENNKDGMQKTLEALRPYVPMSLCPCLIFTNLVDFDMLWGHRRDVAGYYQGLKDFDDYLPKLENAMAADDILFITADHGCDPTYKKHTDHTREYVPLLVFGKKLKKGVDLGIRKTFSDLGQTIAEIFKIEKLRNGTSFLKEIT
;
A
#
# COMPACT_ATOMS: atom_id res chain seq x y z
N LYS A 1 -13.05 10.98 21.69
CA LYS A 1 -13.88 10.92 22.91
C LYS A 1 -13.19 11.67 24.04
N GLN A 2 -12.05 11.20 24.56
CA GLN A 2 -11.33 11.83 25.68
C GLN A 2 -11.08 13.34 25.52
N LEU A 3 -10.55 13.79 24.38
CA LEU A 3 -10.19 15.20 24.14
C LEU A 3 -11.21 15.98 23.29
N GLY A 4 -12.34 15.35 22.94
CA GLY A 4 -13.31 15.96 22.02
C GLY A 4 -13.99 17.20 22.62
N ASP A 5 -14.39 17.11 23.88
CA ASP A 5 -15.03 18.21 24.61
C ASP A 5 -14.09 19.40 24.80
N GLU A 6 -12.80 19.15 25.06
CA GLU A 6 -11.78 20.19 25.21
C GLU A 6 -11.51 20.89 23.87
N HIS A 7 -11.37 20.13 22.79
CA HIS A 7 -11.29 20.69 21.44
C HIS A 7 -12.51 21.55 21.12
N TYR A 8 -13.72 21.06 21.43
CA TYR A 8 -14.97 21.78 21.17
C TYR A 8 -15.04 23.14 21.91
N LYS A 9 -14.45 23.24 23.10
CA LYS A 9 -14.40 24.47 23.90
C LYS A 9 -13.30 25.44 23.47
N THR A 10 -12.15 24.93 23.06
CA THR A 10 -10.92 25.73 22.85
C THR A 10 -10.62 26.02 21.39
N GLY A 11 -11.08 25.17 20.47
CA GLY A 11 -10.66 25.18 19.07
C GLY A 11 -9.21 24.73 18.86
N TYR A 12 -8.56 24.10 19.84
CA TYR A 12 -7.20 23.57 19.66
C TYR A 12 -7.22 22.19 19.00
N PRO A 13 -6.44 21.95 17.94
CA PRO A 13 -6.48 20.67 17.22
C PRO A 13 -5.94 19.53 18.10
N ILE A 14 -6.50 18.34 17.94
CA ILE A 14 -6.04 17.15 18.66
C ILE A 14 -4.99 16.45 17.79
N VAL A 15 -3.76 16.35 18.29
CA VAL A 15 -2.66 15.67 17.61
C VAL A 15 -2.39 14.31 18.27
N TYR A 16 -2.25 13.25 17.47
CA TYR A 16 -1.96 11.90 17.95
C TYR A 16 -1.26 11.05 16.88
N THR A 17 -0.81 9.85 17.25
CA THR A 17 -0.13 8.89 16.35
C THR A 17 -0.67 7.46 16.55
N SER A 18 -0.12 6.49 15.83
CA SER A 18 -0.41 5.05 15.96
C SER A 18 0.88 4.23 15.91
N ALA A 19 0.79 2.90 15.71
CA ALA A 19 1.97 2.06 15.53
C ALA A 19 2.74 2.45 14.25
N ASP A 20 2.03 2.78 13.18
CA ASP A 20 2.61 3.32 11.95
C ASP A 20 3.26 4.70 12.12
N SER A 21 4.19 5.02 11.22
CA SER A 21 4.78 6.36 11.06
C SER A 21 3.79 7.37 10.51
N VAL A 22 2.83 7.79 11.34
CA VAL A 22 1.77 8.75 11.00
C VAL A 22 1.62 9.86 12.03
N PHE A 23 1.27 11.06 11.56
CA PHE A 23 0.93 12.21 12.38
C PHE A 23 -0.52 12.61 12.09
N GLN A 24 -1.41 12.37 13.04
CA GLN A 24 -2.85 12.53 12.84
C GLN A 24 -3.35 13.79 13.53
N ILE A 25 -4.13 14.59 12.82
CA ILE A 25 -4.72 15.82 13.34
C ILE A 25 -6.24 15.69 13.27
N ALA A 26 -6.90 15.65 14.42
CA ALA A 26 -8.35 15.63 14.53
C ALA A 26 -8.89 17.01 14.94
N ALA A 27 -9.90 17.48 14.21
CA ALA A 27 -10.58 18.73 14.50
C ALA A 27 -12.05 18.69 14.05
N HIS A 28 -12.87 19.52 14.67
CA HIS A 28 -14.29 19.65 14.39
C HIS A 28 -14.52 20.46 13.12
N GLU A 29 -15.38 19.98 12.22
CA GLU A 29 -15.58 20.60 10.90
C GLU A 29 -16.27 21.97 10.93
N ASP A 30 -17.02 22.28 11.99
CA ASP A 30 -17.68 23.58 12.16
C ASP A 30 -16.65 24.72 12.17
N ASP A 31 -16.81 25.69 11.26
CA ASP A 31 -15.96 26.88 11.13
C ASP A 31 -15.96 27.77 12.37
N LYS A 32 -16.99 27.67 13.24
CA LYS A 32 -17.04 28.38 14.52
C LYS A 32 -16.11 27.76 15.57
N ILE A 33 -15.65 26.54 15.36
CA ILE A 33 -14.77 25.81 16.27
C ILE A 33 -13.38 25.68 15.67
N PHE A 34 -13.28 25.07 14.49
CA PHE A 34 -12.00 24.88 13.80
C PHE A 34 -12.08 25.10 12.29
N GLY A 35 -13.04 24.43 11.64
CA GLY A 35 -13.24 24.50 10.20
C GLY A 35 -12.41 23.49 9.41
N LEU A 36 -13.01 22.86 8.41
CA LEU A 36 -12.36 21.85 7.56
C LEU A 36 -11.18 22.46 6.77
N LYS A 37 -11.37 23.64 6.18
CA LYS A 37 -10.34 24.34 5.40
C LYS A 37 -9.09 24.63 6.24
N ARG A 38 -9.28 25.02 7.51
CA ARG A 38 -8.18 25.25 8.43
C ARG A 38 -7.46 23.94 8.77
N LEU A 39 -8.20 22.85 8.93
CA LEU A 39 -7.63 21.51 9.16
C LEU A 39 -6.72 21.08 8.00
N GLU A 40 -7.16 21.27 6.76
CA GLU A 40 -6.36 20.97 5.57
C GLU A 40 -5.05 21.79 5.56
N GLN A 41 -5.15 23.10 5.79
CA GLN A 41 -3.99 24.00 5.84
C GLN A 41 -2.95 23.58 6.89
N ILE A 42 -3.38 23.24 8.12
CA ILE A 42 -2.43 22.83 9.15
C ILE A 42 -1.82 21.45 8.86
N CYS A 43 -2.55 20.57 8.17
CA CYS A 43 -2.01 19.28 7.75
C CYS A 43 -0.92 19.46 6.69
N GLU A 44 -1.10 20.39 5.74
CA GLU A 44 -0.06 20.74 4.77
C GLU A 44 1.18 21.35 5.43
N ILE A 45 0.97 22.25 6.40
CA ILE A 45 2.07 22.84 7.19
C ILE A 45 2.82 21.73 7.95
N ALA A 46 2.09 20.87 8.66
CA ALA A 46 2.67 19.74 9.37
C ALA A 46 3.43 18.82 8.41
N ARG A 47 2.91 18.57 7.21
CA ARG A 47 3.59 17.72 6.22
C ARG A 47 4.94 18.30 5.81
N LYS A 48 5.01 19.62 5.57
CA LYS A 48 6.25 20.34 5.24
C LYS A 48 7.25 20.35 6.40
N MET A 49 6.77 20.35 7.64
CA MET A 49 7.61 20.36 8.84
C MET A 49 8.14 18.97 9.23
N LEU A 50 7.34 17.92 9.03
CA LEU A 50 7.63 16.56 9.52
C LEU A 50 8.52 15.75 8.56
N VAL A 51 9.50 16.42 7.95
CA VAL A 51 10.57 15.84 7.13
C VAL A 51 11.77 15.49 8.05
N SER A 52 12.99 15.44 7.52
CA SER A 52 14.21 15.24 8.32
C SER A 52 14.28 16.22 9.51
N PRO A 53 14.61 15.77 10.74
CA PRO A 53 15.07 14.43 11.12
C PRO A 53 13.95 13.42 11.45
N TYR A 54 12.67 13.83 11.48
CA TYR A 54 11.56 13.00 11.93
C TYR A 54 11.05 12.01 10.89
N ASN A 55 11.06 12.40 9.60
CA ASN A 55 10.69 11.58 8.44
C ASN A 55 9.36 10.82 8.61
N ILE A 56 8.32 11.50 9.09
CA ILE A 56 7.00 10.88 9.29
C ILE A 56 6.42 10.48 7.94
N GLY A 57 5.97 9.24 7.78
CA GLY A 57 5.48 8.72 6.50
C GLY A 57 4.23 9.46 5.98
N ARG A 58 3.29 9.79 6.87
CA ARG A 58 2.02 10.42 6.47
C ARG A 58 1.45 11.38 7.52
N VAL A 59 0.92 12.51 7.08
CA VAL A 59 0.04 13.36 7.91
C VAL A 59 -1.41 13.06 7.55
N ILE A 60 -2.30 12.88 8.53
CA ILE A 60 -3.69 12.49 8.28
C ILE A 60 -4.65 13.49 8.93
N ALA A 61 -5.46 14.14 8.12
CA ALA A 61 -6.62 14.91 8.56
C ALA A 61 -7.72 13.96 9.03
N ARG A 62 -8.20 14.17 10.26
CA ARG A 62 -9.22 13.35 10.93
C ARG A 62 -10.39 14.23 11.37
N PRO A 63 -11.14 14.79 10.41
CA PRO A 63 -12.28 15.62 10.75
C PRO A 63 -13.38 14.83 11.46
N PHE A 64 -14.08 15.52 12.34
CA PHE A 64 -15.23 14.97 13.05
C PHE A 64 -16.32 16.03 13.24
N ILE A 65 -17.53 15.55 13.50
CA ILE A 65 -18.71 16.36 13.80
C ILE A 65 -19.37 15.87 15.09
N GLY A 66 -20.34 16.64 15.58
CA GLY A 66 -21.20 16.28 16.69
C GLY A 66 -21.09 17.26 17.85
N THR A 67 -21.45 16.80 19.04
CA THR A 67 -21.46 17.62 20.25
C THR A 67 -20.72 16.89 21.39
N PRO A 68 -20.36 17.60 22.47
CA PRO A 68 -19.76 16.97 23.65
C PRO A 68 -20.48 15.68 24.07
N GLY A 69 -19.71 14.62 24.26
CA GLY A 69 -20.23 13.26 24.52
C GLY A 69 -20.68 12.45 23.30
N ASN A 70 -20.91 13.06 22.14
CA ASN A 70 -21.36 12.39 20.91
C ASN A 70 -20.64 12.90 19.65
N PHE A 71 -19.38 12.48 19.48
CA PHE A 71 -18.57 12.81 18.30
C PHE A 71 -18.47 11.65 17.31
N LYS A 72 -18.51 11.98 16.01
CA LYS A 72 -18.38 11.03 14.90
C LYS A 72 -17.38 11.55 13.86
N ARG A 73 -16.43 10.70 13.45
CA ARG A 73 -15.53 10.99 12.34
C ARG A 73 -16.30 11.03 11.02
N THR A 74 -15.91 11.92 10.12
CA THR A 74 -16.55 12.06 8.80
C THR A 74 -15.75 11.33 7.72
N SER A 75 -16.29 11.36 6.50
CA SER A 75 -15.64 10.88 5.28
C SER A 75 -14.61 11.87 4.72
N ASN A 76 -14.53 13.10 5.23
CA ASN A 76 -13.60 14.15 4.76
C ASN A 76 -12.14 13.91 5.21
N ARG A 77 -11.80 12.66 5.52
CA ARG A 77 -10.43 12.24 5.80
C ARG A 77 -9.57 12.55 4.58
N HIS A 78 -8.42 13.18 4.82
CA HIS A 78 -7.41 13.40 3.80
C HIS A 78 -6.03 13.00 4.32
N ASP A 79 -5.21 12.42 3.44
CA ASP A 79 -3.93 11.83 3.78
C ASP A 79 -2.82 12.49 2.95
N TYR A 80 -1.87 13.13 3.62
CA TYR A 80 -0.72 13.80 3.02
C TYR A 80 0.52 12.91 3.18
N ALA A 81 0.80 12.09 2.18
CA ALA A 81 1.95 11.19 2.16
C ALA A 81 3.25 11.91 1.78
N ILE A 82 4.39 11.32 2.12
CA ILE A 82 5.68 11.71 1.54
C ILE A 82 5.78 11.19 0.10
N ASP A 83 6.36 11.99 -0.80
CA ASP A 83 6.70 11.52 -2.14
C ASP A 83 7.84 10.49 -2.08
N PRO A 84 7.89 9.53 -3.02
CA PRO A 84 9.08 8.71 -3.20
C PRO A 84 10.33 9.59 -3.36
N ALA A 85 11.43 9.20 -2.72
CA ALA A 85 12.66 10.00 -2.68
C ALA A 85 13.34 10.19 -4.05
N ALA A 86 12.98 9.39 -5.03
CA ALA A 86 13.43 9.46 -6.41
C ALA A 86 12.37 8.82 -7.32
N GLU A 87 12.53 9.05 -8.62
CA GLU A 87 11.75 8.36 -9.66
C GLU A 87 11.73 6.85 -9.43
N THR A 88 10.53 6.27 -9.43
CA THR A 88 10.29 4.86 -9.14
C THR A 88 10.24 4.01 -10.42
N LEU A 89 10.20 2.68 -10.25
CA LEU A 89 9.87 1.76 -11.33
C LEU A 89 8.54 2.13 -12.00
N LEU A 90 7.54 2.52 -11.21
CA LEU A 90 6.20 2.81 -11.70
C LEU A 90 6.23 4.03 -12.63
N ASP A 91 6.95 5.08 -12.24
CA ASP A 91 7.15 6.26 -13.06
C ASP A 91 7.82 5.92 -14.41
N LYS A 92 8.85 5.07 -14.38
CA LYS A 92 9.55 4.64 -15.60
C LYS A 92 8.67 3.81 -16.53
N ILE A 93 7.80 2.93 -16.00
CA ILE A 93 6.82 2.17 -16.79
C ILE A 93 5.86 3.12 -17.51
N VAL A 94 5.32 4.11 -16.78
CA VAL A 94 4.38 5.08 -17.37
C VAL A 94 5.07 5.94 -18.44
N LYS A 95 6.30 6.38 -18.18
CA LYS A 95 7.09 7.17 -19.14
C LYS A 95 7.42 6.40 -20.43
N SER A 96 7.53 5.07 -20.37
CA SER A 96 7.72 4.24 -21.56
C SER A 96 6.42 3.90 -22.30
N GLY A 97 5.29 4.49 -21.91
CA GLY A 97 3.97 4.22 -22.50
C GLY A 97 3.29 2.94 -21.98
N GLY A 98 3.82 2.35 -20.90
CA GLY A 98 3.17 1.25 -20.19
C GLY A 98 2.12 1.73 -19.19
N GLU A 99 1.37 0.79 -18.63
CA GLU A 99 0.33 1.08 -17.64
C GLU A 99 0.67 0.49 -16.26
N VAL A 100 0.21 1.16 -15.21
CA VAL A 100 0.32 0.68 -13.82
C VAL A 100 -1.04 0.79 -13.15
N TYR A 101 -1.64 -0.37 -12.89
CA TYR A 101 -2.91 -0.46 -12.18
C TYR A 101 -2.67 -0.80 -10.70
N GLY A 102 -2.77 0.21 -9.83
CA GLY A 102 -2.67 0.05 -8.39
C GLY A 102 -3.98 -0.39 -7.73
N ILE A 103 -3.97 -1.52 -7.04
CA ILE A 103 -5.13 -2.07 -6.31
C ILE A 103 -4.85 -2.00 -4.80
N GLY A 104 -5.83 -1.48 -4.05
CA GLY A 104 -5.75 -1.31 -2.61
C GLY A 104 -4.94 -0.08 -2.23
N LYS A 105 -3.88 -0.25 -1.44
CA LYS A 105 -3.07 0.84 -0.89
C LYS A 105 -1.94 1.35 -1.78
N ILE A 106 -1.73 0.75 -2.96
CA ILE A 106 -0.60 1.09 -3.84
C ILE A 106 -0.56 2.59 -4.18
N LYS A 107 -1.69 3.18 -4.61
CA LYS A 107 -1.73 4.62 -4.90
C LYS A 107 -1.36 5.46 -3.68
N ASP A 108 -1.86 5.10 -2.50
CA ASP A 108 -1.57 5.82 -1.26
C ASP A 108 -0.08 5.71 -0.88
N ILE A 109 0.52 4.52 -1.04
CA ILE A 109 1.92 4.22 -0.71
C ILE A 109 2.87 5.04 -1.58
N PHE A 110 2.58 5.13 -2.88
CA PHE A 110 3.41 5.86 -3.84
C PHE A 110 2.99 7.31 -4.03
N ASN A 111 2.06 7.83 -3.22
CA ASN A 111 1.47 9.17 -3.37
C ASN A 111 1.00 9.47 -4.81
N GLY A 112 0.50 8.46 -5.52
CA GLY A 112 0.07 8.55 -6.92
C GLY A 112 1.18 8.58 -7.98
N HIS A 113 2.47 8.58 -7.61
CA HIS A 113 3.58 8.54 -8.57
C HIS A 113 3.54 7.24 -9.39
N GLY A 114 3.66 7.39 -10.70
CA GLY A 114 3.66 6.28 -11.64
C GLY A 114 2.38 5.44 -11.69
N ILE A 115 1.23 5.94 -11.19
CA ILE A 115 -0.04 5.21 -11.22
C ILE A 115 -0.93 5.73 -12.36
N THR A 116 -1.27 4.88 -13.33
CA THR A 116 -2.19 5.26 -14.42
C THR A 116 -3.65 5.03 -14.02
N LYS A 117 -3.92 3.97 -13.26
CA LYS A 117 -5.25 3.62 -12.76
C LYS A 117 -5.16 3.13 -11.33
N SER A 118 -6.17 3.42 -10.52
CA SER A 118 -6.23 2.94 -9.14
C SER A 118 -7.63 2.59 -8.69
N VAL A 119 -7.75 1.55 -7.85
CA VAL A 119 -8.99 1.20 -7.15
C VAL A 119 -8.70 0.90 -5.68
N HIS A 120 -9.48 1.48 -4.77
CA HIS A 120 -9.39 1.17 -3.33
C HIS A 120 -10.05 -0.17 -3.02
N THR A 121 -9.61 -0.82 -1.96
CA THR A 121 -10.15 -2.09 -1.47
C THR A 121 -10.68 -1.96 -0.05
N GLU A 122 -11.72 -2.72 0.26
CA GLU A 122 -12.30 -2.76 1.61
C GLU A 122 -11.56 -3.74 2.54
N ASN A 123 -11.09 -4.85 1.97
CA ASN A 123 -10.40 -5.94 2.64
C ASN A 123 -9.62 -6.79 1.61
N ASN A 124 -8.93 -7.83 2.07
CA ASN A 124 -8.14 -8.71 1.21
C ASN A 124 -8.99 -9.46 0.18
N LYS A 125 -10.20 -9.89 0.53
CA LYS A 125 -11.10 -10.62 -0.38
C LYS A 125 -11.52 -9.75 -1.57
N ASP A 126 -11.91 -8.52 -1.29
CA ASP A 126 -12.22 -7.51 -2.31
C ASP A 126 -10.98 -7.16 -3.15
N GLY A 127 -9.79 -7.07 -2.53
CA GLY A 127 -8.52 -6.94 -3.23
C GLY A 127 -8.29 -8.05 -4.25
N MET A 128 -8.40 -9.32 -3.82
CA MET A 128 -8.23 -10.46 -4.72
C MET A 128 -9.27 -10.51 -5.85
N GLN A 129 -10.52 -10.13 -5.56
CA GLN A 129 -11.55 -10.03 -6.58
C GLN A 129 -11.21 -8.96 -7.62
N LYS A 130 -10.79 -7.76 -7.19
CA LYS A 130 -10.37 -6.68 -8.09
C LYS A 130 -9.11 -7.04 -8.89
N THR A 131 -8.18 -7.80 -8.32
CA THR A 131 -7.03 -8.34 -9.06
C THR A 131 -7.49 -9.30 -10.16
N LEU A 132 -8.41 -10.22 -9.87
CA LEU A 132 -8.99 -11.10 -10.89
C LEU A 132 -9.76 -10.33 -11.97
N GLU A 133 -10.48 -9.29 -11.60
CA GLU A 133 -11.17 -8.41 -12.54
C GLU A 133 -10.19 -7.62 -13.41
N ALA A 134 -9.04 -7.22 -12.87
CA ALA A 134 -7.98 -6.56 -13.61
C ALA A 134 -7.25 -7.50 -14.59
N LEU A 135 -7.20 -8.81 -14.30
CA LEU A 135 -6.70 -9.84 -15.21
C LEU A 135 -7.68 -10.17 -16.34
N ARG A 136 -8.99 -9.95 -16.14
CA ARG A 136 -9.97 -10.21 -17.20
C ARG A 136 -9.62 -9.34 -18.41
N PRO A 137 -9.72 -9.89 -19.64
CA PRO A 137 -9.38 -9.15 -20.83
C PRO A 137 -10.34 -7.97 -20.95
N TYR A 138 -9.89 -6.82 -20.50
CA TYR A 138 -10.20 -5.59 -21.18
C TYR A 138 -9.89 -5.85 -22.67
N VAL A 139 -10.97 -5.95 -23.44
CA VAL A 139 -11.08 -5.80 -24.89
C VAL A 139 -9.85 -5.08 -25.48
N PRO A 140 -9.22 -5.65 -26.54
CA PRO A 140 -7.77 -5.80 -26.66
C PRO A 140 -7.01 -4.62 -26.06
N MET A 141 -6.65 -4.77 -24.80
CA MET A 141 -6.02 -3.72 -24.00
C MET A 141 -4.59 -3.52 -24.52
N SER A 142 -4.49 -2.61 -25.51
CA SER A 142 -3.29 -1.93 -26.00
C SER A 142 -2.13 -2.83 -26.48
N LEU A 143 -1.34 -2.32 -27.41
CA LEU A 143 -0.02 -2.90 -27.72
C LEU A 143 0.98 -2.67 -26.56
N CYS A 144 0.52 -2.30 -25.36
CA CYS A 144 1.35 -1.74 -24.29
C CYS A 144 1.38 -2.67 -23.06
N PRO A 145 2.57 -2.93 -22.48
CA PRO A 145 2.69 -3.76 -21.28
C PRO A 145 2.07 -3.08 -20.05
N CYS A 146 1.40 -3.85 -19.19
CA CYS A 146 0.69 -3.37 -18.00
C CYS A 146 1.16 -4.09 -16.73
N LEU A 147 1.38 -3.33 -15.65
CA LEU A 147 1.68 -3.85 -14.31
C LEU A 147 0.44 -3.73 -13.42
N ILE A 148 -0.14 -4.86 -13.04
CA ILE A 148 -1.14 -4.91 -11.97
C ILE A 148 -0.41 -5.06 -10.64
N PHE A 149 -0.50 -4.05 -9.78
CA PHE A 149 0.15 -4.05 -8.47
C PHE A 149 -0.91 -4.02 -7.37
N THR A 150 -1.01 -5.10 -6.58
CA THR A 150 -2.00 -5.25 -5.52
C THR A 150 -1.32 -5.27 -4.15
N ASN A 151 -1.88 -4.54 -3.18
CA ASN A 151 -1.54 -4.67 -1.77
C ASN A 151 -2.73 -5.23 -0.97
N LEU A 152 -2.47 -6.30 -0.20
CA LEU A 152 -3.44 -6.99 0.66
C LEU A 152 -3.15 -6.64 2.13
N VAL A 153 -3.73 -5.54 2.60
CA VAL A 153 -3.32 -4.86 3.84
C VAL A 153 -3.80 -5.52 5.14
N ASP A 154 -4.80 -6.41 5.09
CA ASP A 154 -5.42 -6.93 6.33
C ASP A 154 -4.44 -7.77 7.16
N PHE A 155 -3.48 -8.42 6.50
CA PHE A 155 -2.40 -9.18 7.15
C PHE A 155 -1.67 -8.34 8.19
N ASP A 156 -1.43 -7.08 7.87
CA ASP A 156 -0.74 -6.15 8.73
C ASP A 156 -1.71 -5.44 9.69
N MET A 157 -2.72 -4.75 9.14
CA MET A 157 -3.58 -3.83 9.88
C MET A 157 -4.59 -4.51 10.81
N LEU A 158 -5.11 -5.68 10.42
CA LEU A 158 -6.14 -6.40 11.19
C LEU A 158 -5.55 -7.49 12.08
N TRP A 159 -4.51 -8.19 11.63
CA TRP A 159 -4.03 -9.38 12.33
C TRP A 159 -2.61 -9.24 12.89
N GLY A 160 -1.66 -8.73 12.12
CA GLY A 160 -0.26 -8.57 12.54
C GLY A 160 -0.12 -7.64 13.74
N HIS A 161 -0.45 -6.36 13.58
CA HIS A 161 -0.36 -5.36 14.67
C HIS A 161 -1.24 -5.70 15.88
N ARG A 162 -2.34 -6.43 15.67
CA ARG A 162 -3.28 -6.82 16.73
C ARG A 162 -2.93 -8.15 17.39
N ARG A 163 -1.86 -8.82 16.94
CA ARG A 163 -1.40 -10.11 17.46
C ARG A 163 -2.49 -11.19 17.43
N ASP A 164 -3.29 -11.18 16.36
CA ASP A 164 -4.36 -12.14 16.11
C ASP A 164 -3.88 -13.27 15.20
N VAL A 165 -3.35 -14.33 15.82
CA VAL A 165 -2.81 -15.50 15.12
C VAL A 165 -3.90 -16.24 14.33
N ALA A 166 -5.10 -16.37 14.88
CA ALA A 166 -6.19 -17.12 14.25
C ALA A 166 -6.71 -16.40 13.01
N GLY A 167 -6.89 -15.08 13.10
CA GLY A 167 -7.26 -14.25 11.96
C GLY A 167 -6.19 -14.26 10.87
N TYR A 168 -4.91 -14.14 11.24
CA TYR A 168 -3.80 -14.20 10.28
C TYR A 168 -3.79 -15.54 9.52
N TYR A 169 -3.90 -16.66 10.24
CA TYR A 169 -3.98 -18.00 9.65
C TYR A 169 -5.16 -18.14 8.68
N GLN A 170 -6.35 -17.68 9.08
CA GLN A 170 -7.52 -17.75 8.21
C GLN A 170 -7.34 -16.89 6.96
N GLY A 171 -6.79 -15.68 7.09
CA GLY A 171 -6.50 -14.82 5.95
C GLY A 171 -5.52 -15.45 4.96
N LEU A 172 -4.53 -16.21 5.44
CA LEU A 172 -3.59 -16.93 4.57
C LEU A 172 -4.29 -18.05 3.80
N LYS A 173 -5.19 -18.81 4.44
CA LYS A 173 -6.02 -19.81 3.77
C LYS A 173 -6.93 -19.20 2.72
N ASP A 174 -7.60 -18.11 3.10
CA ASP A 174 -8.49 -17.40 2.17
C ASP A 174 -7.71 -16.91 0.94
N PHE A 175 -6.48 -16.39 1.12
CA PHE A 175 -5.60 -16.01 0.01
C PHE A 175 -5.20 -17.22 -0.86
N ASP A 176 -4.83 -18.35 -0.24
CA ASP A 176 -4.44 -19.58 -0.94
C ASP A 176 -5.56 -20.09 -1.85
N ASP A 177 -6.83 -20.01 -1.41
CA ASP A 177 -8.01 -20.38 -2.19
C ASP A 177 -8.22 -19.54 -3.47
N TYR A 178 -7.55 -18.39 -3.60
CA TYR A 178 -7.56 -17.58 -4.82
C TYR A 178 -6.42 -17.91 -5.79
N LEU A 179 -5.34 -18.58 -5.36
CA LEU A 179 -4.19 -18.88 -6.23
C LEU A 179 -4.59 -19.69 -7.46
N PRO A 180 -5.40 -20.78 -7.36
CA PRO A 180 -5.86 -21.50 -8.56
C PRO A 180 -6.71 -20.63 -9.50
N LYS A 181 -7.45 -19.65 -8.96
CA LYS A 181 -8.27 -18.75 -9.77
C LYS A 181 -7.41 -17.77 -10.55
N LEU A 182 -6.37 -17.23 -9.92
CA LEU A 182 -5.39 -16.36 -10.58
C LEU A 182 -4.67 -17.12 -11.70
N GLU A 183 -4.13 -18.31 -11.40
CA GLU A 183 -3.43 -19.15 -12.37
C GLU A 183 -4.29 -19.45 -13.61
N ASN A 184 -5.58 -19.78 -13.40
CA ASN A 184 -6.50 -20.05 -14.50
C ASN A 184 -6.85 -18.78 -15.32
N ALA A 185 -6.89 -17.61 -14.69
CA ALA A 185 -7.22 -16.35 -15.34
C ALA A 185 -6.05 -15.75 -16.14
N MET A 186 -4.80 -16.09 -15.80
CA MET A 186 -3.60 -15.57 -16.46
C MET A 186 -3.51 -15.97 -17.94
N ALA A 187 -3.05 -15.06 -18.79
CA ALA A 187 -2.63 -15.34 -20.15
C ALA A 187 -1.34 -16.19 -20.19
N ALA A 188 -0.92 -16.60 -21.39
CA ALA A 188 0.25 -17.47 -21.56
C ALA A 188 1.59 -16.77 -21.25
N ASP A 189 1.65 -15.45 -21.42
CA ASP A 189 2.79 -14.57 -21.25
C ASP A 189 2.75 -13.76 -19.94
N ASP A 190 1.67 -13.84 -19.18
CA ASP A 190 1.59 -13.24 -17.85
C ASP A 190 2.58 -13.89 -16.87
N ILE A 191 3.13 -13.05 -15.99
CA ILE A 191 3.98 -13.45 -14.87
C ILE A 191 3.38 -12.89 -13.59
N LEU A 192 3.12 -13.77 -12.63
CA LEU A 192 2.68 -13.44 -11.28
C LEU A 192 3.87 -13.47 -10.33
N PHE A 193 4.05 -12.38 -9.59
CA PHE A 193 5.00 -12.28 -8.49
C PHE A 193 4.22 -12.15 -7.17
N ILE A 194 4.56 -12.96 -6.16
CA ILE A 194 4.01 -12.87 -4.81
C ILE A 194 5.17 -12.60 -3.84
N THR A 195 5.05 -11.55 -3.05
CA THR A 195 6.05 -11.16 -2.04
C THR A 195 5.41 -10.37 -0.89
N ALA A 196 6.20 -9.97 0.09
CA ALA A 196 5.82 -9.07 1.18
C ALA A 196 6.86 -7.93 1.28
N ASP A 197 6.57 -6.92 2.07
CA ASP A 197 7.40 -5.73 2.28
C ASP A 197 8.09 -5.71 3.65
N HIS A 198 7.57 -6.46 4.63
CA HIS A 198 8.20 -6.71 5.93
C HIS A 198 7.51 -7.87 6.64
N GLY A 199 7.98 -8.19 7.86
CA GLY A 199 7.28 -9.07 8.79
C GLY A 199 6.32 -8.29 9.68
N CYS A 200 5.28 -8.96 10.17
CA CYS A 200 4.40 -8.48 11.23
C CYS A 200 3.91 -9.66 12.07
N ASP A 201 4.85 -10.33 12.76
CA ASP A 201 4.62 -11.59 13.47
C ASP A 201 3.50 -11.46 14.55
N PRO A 202 2.34 -12.10 14.37
CA PRO A 202 1.22 -11.99 15.30
C PRO A 202 1.49 -12.68 16.65
N THR A 203 2.58 -13.45 16.79
CA THR A 203 3.00 -14.08 18.04
C THR A 203 4.02 -13.24 18.81
N TYR A 204 4.56 -12.18 18.20
CA TYR A 204 5.65 -11.40 18.78
C TYR A 204 5.18 -10.52 19.94
N LYS A 205 5.67 -10.82 21.16
CA LYS A 205 5.14 -10.22 22.41
C LYS A 205 5.84 -8.94 22.86
N LYS A 206 7.00 -8.56 22.29
CA LYS A 206 7.78 -7.43 22.81
C LYS A 206 7.20 -6.06 22.47
N HIS A 207 6.52 -5.96 21.33
CA HIS A 207 5.85 -4.74 20.87
C HIS A 207 4.72 -5.13 19.91
N THR A 208 3.94 -4.16 19.48
CA THR A 208 2.92 -4.32 18.42
C THR A 208 3.42 -3.89 17.04
N ASP A 209 4.64 -3.35 16.94
CA ASP A 209 5.25 -2.91 15.67
C ASP A 209 5.67 -4.09 14.76
N HIS A 210 6.07 -3.77 13.52
CA HIS A 210 6.62 -4.69 12.53
C HIS A 210 7.86 -5.43 13.01
N THR A 211 8.12 -6.58 12.38
CA THR A 211 9.29 -7.42 12.63
C THR A 211 10.21 -7.43 11.42
N ARG A 212 11.52 -7.40 11.66
CA ARG A 212 12.54 -7.39 10.60
C ARG A 212 12.81 -8.81 10.13
N GLU A 213 12.13 -9.21 9.07
CA GLU A 213 12.15 -10.58 8.55
C GLU A 213 12.54 -10.63 7.06
N TYR A 214 12.93 -11.82 6.60
CA TYR A 214 12.93 -12.14 5.17
C TYR A 214 11.49 -12.19 4.67
N VAL A 215 11.29 -11.87 3.39
CA VAL A 215 9.99 -11.95 2.71
C VAL A 215 10.04 -13.03 1.64
N PRO A 216 8.94 -13.77 1.40
CA PRO A 216 8.89 -14.75 0.33
C PRO A 216 9.00 -14.07 -1.03
N LEU A 217 9.53 -14.78 -2.02
CA LEU A 217 9.42 -14.41 -3.43
C LEU A 217 9.01 -15.65 -4.21
N LEU A 218 7.75 -15.68 -4.63
CA LEU A 218 7.22 -16.72 -5.50
C LEU A 218 6.97 -16.13 -6.88
N VAL A 219 7.39 -16.86 -7.91
CA VAL A 219 7.25 -16.45 -9.31
C VAL A 219 6.53 -17.55 -10.06
N PHE A 220 5.44 -17.19 -10.71
CA PHE A 220 4.58 -18.12 -11.43
C PHE A 220 4.28 -17.57 -12.83
N GLY A 221 4.26 -18.45 -13.83
CA GLY A 221 3.89 -18.09 -15.20
C GLY A 221 3.91 -19.31 -16.11
N LYS A 222 3.00 -19.36 -17.08
CA LYS A 222 2.79 -20.56 -17.94
C LYS A 222 4.01 -20.91 -18.79
N LYS A 223 4.80 -19.91 -19.20
CA LYS A 223 6.02 -20.05 -20.01
C LYS A 223 7.32 -20.06 -19.21
N LEU A 224 7.27 -19.89 -17.90
CA LEU A 224 8.48 -19.87 -17.07
C LEU A 224 8.99 -21.28 -16.79
N LYS A 225 10.30 -21.38 -16.53
CA LYS A 225 10.93 -22.59 -16.00
C LYS A 225 10.31 -22.96 -14.66
N LYS A 226 10.05 -24.26 -14.46
CA LYS A 226 9.47 -24.79 -13.22
C LYS A 226 10.56 -25.22 -12.24
N GLY A 227 10.32 -25.03 -10.95
CA GLY A 227 11.19 -25.51 -9.87
C GLY A 227 12.56 -24.80 -9.78
N VAL A 228 12.64 -23.55 -10.26
CA VAL A 228 13.87 -22.74 -10.16
C VAL A 228 14.02 -22.24 -8.72
N ASP A 229 15.15 -22.55 -8.08
CA ASP A 229 15.55 -21.94 -6.83
C ASP A 229 16.28 -20.62 -7.12
N LEU A 230 15.64 -19.50 -6.78
CA LEU A 230 16.20 -18.14 -6.95
C LEU A 230 17.19 -17.74 -5.85
N GLY A 231 17.36 -18.61 -4.86
CA GLY A 231 18.13 -18.35 -3.65
C GLY A 231 17.61 -17.13 -2.88
N ILE A 232 18.47 -16.61 -2.00
CA ILE A 232 18.18 -15.40 -1.22
C ILE A 232 18.55 -14.17 -2.06
N ARG A 233 17.55 -13.33 -2.35
CA ARG A 233 17.76 -12.05 -3.01
C ARG A 233 18.40 -11.04 -2.06
N LYS A 234 19.33 -10.23 -2.57
CA LYS A 234 20.11 -9.29 -1.74
C LYS A 234 19.31 -8.04 -1.35
N THR A 235 18.29 -7.70 -2.12
CA THR A 235 17.43 -6.54 -1.91
C THR A 235 16.07 -6.74 -2.57
N PHE A 236 15.02 -6.11 -2.04
CA PHE A 236 13.69 -6.08 -2.68
C PHE A 236 13.74 -5.42 -4.06
N SER A 237 14.73 -4.57 -4.31
CA SER A 237 14.95 -3.96 -5.62
C SER A 237 15.24 -4.98 -6.72
N ASP A 238 15.62 -6.22 -6.40
CA ASP A 238 15.81 -7.29 -7.40
C ASP A 238 14.51 -7.60 -8.16
N LEU A 239 13.36 -7.61 -7.48
CA LEU A 239 12.05 -7.78 -8.12
C LEU A 239 11.76 -6.60 -9.04
N GLY A 240 11.95 -5.37 -8.55
CA GLY A 240 11.75 -4.17 -9.38
C GLY A 240 12.66 -4.15 -10.62
N GLN A 241 13.92 -4.60 -10.46
CA GLN A 241 14.87 -4.70 -11.56
C GLN A 241 14.49 -5.77 -12.58
N THR A 242 13.86 -6.86 -12.14
CA THR A 242 13.31 -7.91 -13.01
C THR A 242 12.12 -7.40 -13.80
N ILE A 243 11.20 -6.67 -13.15
CA ILE A 243 10.06 -6.03 -13.83
C ILE A 243 10.55 -5.00 -14.85
N ALA A 244 11.57 -4.20 -14.52
CA ALA A 244 12.17 -3.27 -15.48
C ALA A 244 12.72 -3.98 -16.73
N GLU A 245 13.35 -5.15 -16.57
CA GLU A 245 13.84 -5.95 -17.70
C GLU A 245 12.68 -6.53 -18.55
N ILE A 246 11.60 -7.01 -17.91
CA ILE A 246 10.39 -7.49 -18.60
C ILE A 246 9.77 -6.38 -19.47
N PHE A 247 9.65 -5.18 -18.92
CA PHE A 247 9.11 -4.01 -19.60
C PHE A 247 10.09 -3.36 -20.59
N LYS A 248 11.34 -3.85 -20.66
CA LYS A 248 12.41 -3.33 -21.52
C LYS A 248 12.67 -1.83 -21.31
N ILE A 249 12.58 -1.38 -20.06
CA ILE A 249 12.84 0.01 -19.66
C ILE A 249 14.25 0.16 -19.07
N GLU A 250 14.66 1.41 -18.84
CA GLU A 250 15.96 1.73 -18.27
C GLU A 250 16.19 1.01 -16.93
N LYS A 251 17.42 0.56 -16.71
CA LYS A 251 17.85 -0.09 -15.48
C LYS A 251 17.59 0.80 -14.26
N LEU A 252 17.11 0.20 -13.16
CA LEU A 252 16.95 0.92 -11.91
C LEU A 252 18.32 1.13 -11.25
N ARG A 253 18.39 2.10 -10.33
CA ARG A 253 19.62 2.39 -9.57
C ARG A 253 20.09 1.20 -8.74
N ASN A 254 19.16 0.39 -8.24
CA ASN A 254 19.43 -0.71 -7.31
C ASN A 254 18.79 -2.01 -7.81
N GLY A 255 19.37 -3.13 -7.38
CA GLY A 255 18.85 -4.47 -7.64
C GLY A 255 19.55 -5.18 -8.81
N THR A 256 19.40 -6.50 -8.83
CA THR A 256 19.87 -7.39 -9.88
C THR A 256 18.69 -8.24 -10.36
N SER A 257 18.38 -8.13 -11.65
CA SER A 257 17.31 -8.91 -12.27
C SER A 257 17.64 -10.40 -12.22
N PHE A 258 16.61 -11.21 -12.01
CA PHE A 258 16.65 -12.67 -12.09
C PHE A 258 15.85 -13.21 -13.29
N LEU A 259 15.48 -12.36 -14.26
CA LEU A 259 14.65 -12.78 -15.39
C LEU A 259 15.24 -13.98 -16.15
N LYS A 260 16.55 -13.96 -16.41
CA LYS A 260 17.28 -15.05 -17.09
C LYS A 260 17.28 -16.38 -16.35
N GLU A 261 17.09 -16.34 -15.03
CA GLU A 261 17.03 -17.54 -14.19
C GLU A 261 15.68 -18.27 -14.42
N ILE A 262 14.60 -17.52 -14.64
CA ILE A 262 13.22 -18.03 -14.76
C ILE A 262 12.71 -18.22 -16.20
N THR A 263 13.30 -17.57 -17.20
CA THR A 263 12.96 -17.74 -18.63
C THR A 263 13.86 -18.75 -19.31
#